data_AF-A0A2D9N2V0-F1
#
_entry.id   AF-A0A2D9N2V0-F1
#
_cell.length_a   1.000
_cell.length_b   1.000
_cell.length_c   1.000
_cell.angle_alpha   90.00
_cell.angle_beta   90.00
_cell.angle_gamma   90.00
#
_symmetry.space_group_name_H-M   'P 1'
#
loop_
_entity.id
_entity.type
_entity.pdbx_description
1 polymer ?
#
loop_
_entity_poly.entity_id
_entity_poly.type
_entity_poly.pdbx_seq_one_letter_code
_entity_poly.pdbx_strand_id
1 'polypeptide(L)'
;MHKDKVVITSCGSQEFKTSIAELQKIPAKVGVIPPGYEHRADKIADLFYESPELDWLVCWTNNIYDPFEQLNVGDRIRILAI
;
A
#
# COMPACT_ATOMS: atom_id res chain seq x y z
N MET A 1 13.59 20.69 11.29
CA MET A 1 12.79 21.87 10.89
C MET A 1 13.75 22.98 10.49
N HIS A 2 13.67 23.48 9.26
CA HIS A 2 14.53 24.56 8.77
C HIS A 2 13.77 25.88 8.91
N LYS A 3 14.38 26.87 9.58
CA LYS A 3 13.79 28.19 9.81
C LYS A 3 13.59 28.87 8.44
N ASP A 4 12.42 29.47 8.21
CA ASP A 4 12.05 30.24 7.01
C ASP A 4 11.70 29.47 5.72
N LYS A 5 11.56 28.14 5.77
CA LYS A 5 10.85 27.39 4.71
C LYS A 5 9.45 27.01 5.17
N VAL A 6 8.44 27.38 4.37
CA VAL A 6 7.09 26.84 4.51
C VAL A 6 7.18 25.34 4.25
N VAL A 7 7.13 24.55 5.32
CA VAL A 7 7.04 23.11 5.21
C VAL A 7 5.59 22.79 4.90
N ILE A 8 5.29 22.58 3.61
CA ILE A 8 4.05 21.93 3.21
C ILE A 8 4.07 20.51 3.76
N THR A 9 3.33 20.27 4.85
CA THR A 9 3.21 18.96 5.47
C THR A 9 1.77 18.47 5.32
N SER A 10 1.61 17.23 4.87
CA SER A 10 0.32 16.54 4.88
C SER A 10 -0.09 16.11 6.29
N CYS A 11 0.85 16.12 7.25
CA CYS A 11 0.63 15.69 8.62
C CYS A 11 -0.39 16.59 9.32
N GLY A 12 -1.59 16.05 9.59
CA GLY A 12 -2.70 16.76 10.22
C GLY A 12 -3.64 17.49 9.26
N SER A 13 -3.32 17.54 7.96
CA SER A 13 -4.19 18.15 6.95
C SER A 13 -5.51 17.40 6.81
N GLN A 14 -6.61 18.15 6.66
CA GLN A 14 -7.93 17.55 6.52
C GLN A 14 -8.07 16.84 5.17
N GLU A 15 -7.46 17.38 4.12
CA GLU A 15 -7.43 16.80 2.76
C GLU A 15 -6.78 15.40 2.75
N PHE A 16 -5.65 15.24 3.44
CA PHE A 16 -5.01 13.92 3.57
C PHE A 16 -5.87 12.94 4.36
N LYS A 17 -6.51 13.39 5.45
CA LYS A 17 -7.43 12.54 6.22
C LYS A 17 -8.63 12.09 5.39
N THR A 18 -9.20 13.00 4.61
CA THR A 18 -10.33 12.70 3.73
C THR A 18 -9.94 11.71 2.63
N SER A 19 -8.81 11.92 1.96
CA SER A 19 -8.33 10.99 0.91
C SER A 19 -8.04 9.58 1.45
N ILE A 20 -7.43 9.45 2.63
CA ILE A 20 -7.25 8.14 3.28
C ILE A 20 -8.59 7.51 3.66
N ALA A 21 -9.55 8.30 4.16
CA ALA A 21 -10.89 7.81 4.50
C ALA A 21 -11.70 7.39 3.24
N GLU A 22 -11.47 8.04 2.10
CA GLU A 22 -12.05 7.66 0.81
C GLU A 22 -11.44 6.35 0.30
N LEU A 23 -10.12 6.19 0.40
CA LEU A 23 -9.44 4.94 0.05
C LEU A 23 -9.98 3.73 0.85
N GLN A 24 -10.35 3.93 2.12
CA GLN A 24 -10.95 2.87 2.95
C GLN A 24 -12.34 2.41 2.48
N LYS A 25 -13.06 3.23 1.70
CA LYS A 25 -14.39 2.88 1.16
C LYS A 25 -14.31 2.07 -0.13
N ILE A 26 -13.14 2.01 -0.75
CA ILE A 26 -12.94 1.30 -2.02
C ILE A 26 -13.11 -0.20 -1.79
N PRO A 27 -13.90 -0.91 -2.63
CA PRO A 27 -14.06 -2.34 -2.49
C PRO A 27 -12.73 -3.05 -2.68
N ALA A 28 -12.44 -4.00 -1.81
CA ALA A 28 -11.23 -4.79 -1.89
C ALA A 28 -11.52 -6.16 -2.53
N LYS A 29 -10.64 -6.57 -3.45
CA LYS A 29 -10.57 -7.94 -3.99
C LYS A 29 -9.56 -8.75 -3.19
N VAL A 30 -9.77 -10.06 -3.12
CA VAL A 30 -8.80 -10.98 -2.52
C VAL A 30 -7.96 -11.58 -3.64
N GLY A 31 -6.65 -11.38 -3.57
CA GLY A 31 -5.65 -12.00 -4.43
C GLY A 31 -4.86 -13.08 -3.69
N VAL A 32 -4.14 -13.90 -4.45
CA VAL A 32 -3.19 -14.88 -3.91
C VAL A 32 -1.81 -14.54 -4.46
N ILE A 33 -0.78 -14.58 -3.61
CA ILE A 33 0.60 -14.33 -4.03
C ILE A 33 1.09 -15.52 -4.88
N PRO A 34 1.44 -15.28 -6.16
CA PRO A 34 1.99 -16.33 -7.01
C PRO A 34 3.45 -16.66 -6.62
N PRO A 35 3.94 -17.86 -6.96
CA PRO A 35 5.34 -18.23 -6.71
C PRO A 35 6.31 -17.32 -7.48
N GLY A 36 7.41 -16.91 -6.83
CA GLY A 36 8.42 -16.00 -7.38
C GLY A 36 8.18 -14.51 -7.10
N TYR A 37 7.12 -14.21 -6.34
CA TYR A 37 6.73 -12.88 -5.89
C TYR A 37 6.78 -12.74 -4.37
N GLU A 38 7.20 -13.79 -3.66
CA GLU A 38 7.46 -13.73 -2.23
C GLU A 38 8.43 -12.60 -1.86
N HIS A 39 8.22 -12.01 -0.69
CA HIS A 39 9.10 -11.00 -0.11
C HIS A 39 9.29 -9.74 -0.96
N ARG A 40 8.46 -9.53 -1.99
CA ARG A 40 8.60 -8.47 -3.01
C ARG A 40 7.28 -7.73 -3.21
N ALA A 41 6.98 -6.82 -2.28
CA ALA A 41 5.79 -5.97 -2.34
C ALA A 41 5.74 -5.13 -3.62
N ASP A 42 6.88 -4.70 -4.14
CA ASP A 42 7.03 -3.97 -5.41
C ASP A 42 6.48 -4.77 -6.60
N LYS A 43 6.88 -6.04 -6.71
CA LYS A 43 6.40 -6.92 -7.78
C LYS A 43 4.94 -7.29 -7.63
N ILE A 44 4.48 -7.44 -6.39
CA ILE A 44 3.07 -7.71 -6.10
C ILE A 44 2.22 -6.49 -6.49
N ALA A 45 2.68 -5.28 -6.17
CA ALA A 45 2.02 -4.05 -6.59
C ALA A 45 2.00 -3.89 -8.11
N ASP A 46 3.11 -4.17 -8.79
CA ASP A 46 3.18 -4.19 -10.25
C ASP A 46 2.19 -5.19 -10.87
N LEU A 47 2.06 -6.39 -10.28
CA LEU A 47 1.14 -7.42 -10.75
C LEU A 47 -0.34 -7.04 -10.59
N PHE A 48 -0.71 -6.36 -9.50
CA PHE A 48 -2.12 -6.09 -9.17
C PHE A 48 -2.60 -4.68 -9.51
N TYR A 49 -1.68 -3.71 -9.55
CA TYR A 49 -1.95 -2.29 -9.78
C TYR A 49 -1.19 -1.71 -10.98
N GLU A 50 -0.41 -2.51 -11.71
CA GLU A 50 0.42 -2.06 -12.85
C GLU A 50 1.39 -0.92 -12.48
N SER A 51 1.70 -0.78 -11.18
CA SER A 51 2.62 0.22 -10.67
C SER A 51 3.37 -0.28 -9.45
N PRO A 52 4.71 -0.37 -9.51
CA PRO A 52 5.53 -0.78 -8.37
C PRO A 52 5.57 0.28 -7.25
N GLU A 53 5.17 1.53 -7.52
CA GLU A 53 5.12 2.63 -6.54
C GLU A 53 3.97 2.50 -5.53
N LEU A 54 3.08 1.52 -5.74
CA LEU A 54 1.93 1.22 -4.88
C LEU A 54 2.19 0.04 -3.93
N ASP A 55 3.47 -0.30 -3.72
CA ASP A 55 3.91 -1.29 -2.73
C ASP A 55 3.40 -0.99 -1.32
N TRP A 56 3.41 0.28 -0.92
CA TRP A 56 2.85 0.75 0.35
C TRP A 56 1.37 0.45 0.48
N LEU A 57 0.62 0.45 -0.63
CA LEU A 57 -0.81 0.19 -0.63
C LEU A 57 -1.08 -1.28 -0.33
N VAL A 58 -0.30 -2.19 -0.93
CA VAL A 58 -0.33 -3.63 -0.61
C VAL A 58 -0.02 -3.85 0.86
N CYS A 59 1.03 -3.21 1.39
CA CYS A 59 1.42 -3.38 2.78
C CYS A 59 0.36 -2.84 3.74
N TRP A 60 -0.15 -1.64 3.47
CA TRP A 60 -1.14 -0.97 4.30
C TRP A 60 -2.46 -1.73 4.36
N THR A 61 -2.97 -2.22 3.23
CA THR A 61 -4.26 -2.93 3.16
C THR A 61 -4.23 -4.29 3.85
N ASN A 62 -3.04 -4.88 4.01
CA ASN A 62 -2.82 -6.18 4.62
C ASN A 62 -2.24 -6.11 6.03
N ASN A 63 -2.05 -4.90 6.58
CA ASN A 63 -1.41 -4.69 7.89
C ASN A 63 -0.02 -5.34 7.98
N ILE A 64 0.74 -5.26 6.87
CA ILE A 64 2.10 -5.78 6.74
C ILE A 64 3.08 -4.69 7.12
N TYR A 65 3.94 -5.00 8.09
CA TYR A 65 4.98 -4.10 8.57
C TYR A 65 6.32 -4.39 7.92
N ASP A 66 6.60 -5.68 7.69
CA ASP A 66 7.80 -6.14 7.01
C ASP A 66 7.41 -6.96 5.77
N PRO A 67 7.46 -6.38 4.57
CA PRO A 67 7.15 -7.09 3.34
C PRO A 67 8.14 -8.22 3.05
N PHE A 68 9.36 -8.17 3.58
CA PHE A 68 10.39 -9.18 3.30
C PHE A 68 10.22 -10.47 4.10
N GLU A 69 9.43 -10.46 5.17
CA GLU A 69 9.20 -11.67 5.98
C GLU A 69 7.74 -12.12 5.96
N GLN A 70 6.80 -11.21 5.73
CA GLN A 70 5.37 -11.46 5.92
C GLN A 70 4.63 -11.78 4.61
N LEU A 71 5.25 -11.60 3.44
CA LEU A 71 4.66 -11.92 2.14
C LEU A 71 5.16 -13.28 1.65
N ASN A 72 4.42 -14.35 1.97
CA ASN A 72 4.76 -15.70 1.53
C ASN A 72 3.92 -16.15 0.34
N VAL A 73 4.46 -17.10 -0.45
CA VAL A 73 3.73 -17.70 -1.57
C VAL A 73 2.46 -18.38 -1.08
N GLY A 74 1.36 -18.15 -1.79
CA GLY A 74 0.07 -18.75 -1.45
C GLY A 74 -0.71 -17.98 -0.38
N ASP A 75 -0.13 -16.93 0.22
CA ASP A 75 -0.87 -16.07 1.14
C ASP A 75 -1.97 -15.32 0.40
N ARG A 76 -3.11 -15.17 1.10
CA ARG A 76 -4.26 -14.41 0.63
C ARG A 76 -4.09 -12.96 1.06
N ILE A 77 -4.00 -12.07 0.08
CA ILE A 77 -3.84 -10.64 0.31
C ILE A 77 -5.04 -9.86 -0.19
N ARG A 78 -5.36 -8.79 0.52
CA ARG A 78 -6.37 -7.80 0.20
C ARG A 78 -5.78 -6.74 -0.72
N ILE A 79 -6.37 -6.59 -1.90
CA ILE A 79 -5.99 -5.63 -2.92
C ILE A 79 -7.16 -4.68 -3.13
N LEU A 80 -6.93 -3.36 -3.11
CA LEU A 80 -8.00 -2.40 -3.41
C LEU A 80 -8.31 -2.42 -4.92
N ALA A 81 -9.56 -2.18 -5.28
CA ALA A 81 -9.94 -1.97 -6.68
C ALA A 81 -9.89 -0.46 -7.00
N ILE A 82 -8.66 0.05 -7.13
CA ILE A 82 -8.39 1.45 -7.55
C ILE A 82 -8.25 1.57 -9.06
#